data_AF-A0A959NQK0-F1
#
_entry.id   AF-A0A959NQK0-F1
#
_cell.length_a   1.000
_cell.length_b   1.000
_cell.length_c   1.000
_cell.angle_alpha   90.00
_cell.angle_beta   90.00
_cell.angle_gamma   90.00
#
_symmetry.space_group_name_H-M   'P 1'
#
loop_
_entity.id
_entity.type
_entity.pdbx_description
1 polymer ?
#
loop_
_entity_poly.entity_id
_entity_poly.type
_entity_poly.pdbx_seq_one_letter_code
_entity_poly.pdbx_strand_id
1 'polypeptide(L)' 'KQFIIKETDITGGTAAKFVIMWAADKQVVKPFIEAVMISTSSQQGISFKTESRVISSIGY' A
#
# COMPACT_ATOMS: atom_id res chain seq x y z
N LYS A 1 -11.43 1.95 -3.60
CA LYS A 1 -11.08 3.34 -3.17
C LYS A 1 -9.56 3.46 -3.21
N GLN A 2 -9.00 4.52 -3.78
CA GLN A 2 -7.55 4.75 -3.84
C GLN A 2 -7.09 5.69 -2.73
N PHE A 3 -5.87 5.48 -2.22
CA PHE A 3 -5.21 6.35 -1.25
C PHE A 3 -3.88 6.79 -1.86
N ILE A 4 -3.64 8.11 -1.95
CA ILE A 4 -2.50 8.68 -2.67
C ILE A 4 -1.67 9.50 -1.69
N ILE A 5 -0.38 9.18 -1.62
CA ILE A 5 0.65 9.98 -0.94
C ILE A 5 1.49 10.63 -2.04
N LYS A 6 1.80 11.92 -1.91
CA LYS A 6 2.66 12.63 -2.86
C LYS A 6 4.10 12.14 -2.73
N GLU A 7 4.82 12.03 -3.84
CA GLU A 7 6.25 11.66 -3.85
C GLU A 7 7.11 12.58 -2.96
N THR A 8 6.74 13.85 -2.83
CA THR A 8 7.45 14.83 -2.00
C THR A 8 7.17 14.71 -0.50
N ASP A 9 6.23 13.85 -0.09
CA ASP A 9 5.89 13.67 1.33
C ASP A 9 6.85 12.67 1.99
N ILE A 10 7.71 13.20 2.86
CA ILE A 10 8.73 12.42 3.59
C ILE A 10 8.35 12.16 5.04
N THR A 11 7.14 12.53 5.47
CA THR A 11 6.72 12.42 6.89
C THR A 11 6.73 11.00 7.43
N GLY A 12 6.56 10.00 6.55
CA GLY A 12 6.63 8.56 6.85
C GLY A 12 8.00 7.91 6.63
N GLY A 13 9.04 8.68 6.26
CA GLY A 13 10.38 8.19 5.93
C GLY A 13 10.63 8.03 4.43
N THR A 14 11.81 7.51 4.06
CA THR A 14 12.31 7.43 2.66
C THR A 14 11.55 6.43 1.79
N ALA A 15 10.69 5.59 2.36
CA ALA A 15 9.92 4.57 1.65
C ALA A 15 8.45 4.64 2.03
N ALA A 16 7.57 4.51 1.03
CA ALA A 16 6.14 4.39 1.26
C ALA A 16 5.80 2.96 1.74
N LYS A 17 5.53 2.81 3.05
CA LYS A 17 5.10 1.55 3.66
C LYS A 17 3.70 1.70 4.23
N PHE A 18 2.86 0.69 4.04
CA PHE A 18 1.48 0.71 4.50
C PHE A 18 1.19 -0.50 5.37
N VAL A 19 0.53 -0.26 6.51
CA VAL A 19 -0.11 -1.30 7.32
C VAL A 19 -1.60 -1.14 7.15
N ILE A 20 -2.27 -2.19 6.69
CA ILE A 20 -3.71 -2.16 6.41
C ILE A 20 -4.40 -3.08 7.40
N MET A 21 -5.25 -2.48 8.22
CA MET A 21 -6.20 -3.19 9.06
C MET A 21 -7.54 -3.23 8.34
N TRP A 22 -8.15 -4.41 8.28
CA TRP A 22 -9.46 -4.59 7.68
C TRP A 22 -10.24 -5.61 8.50
N ALA A 23 -11.56 -5.47 8.48
CA ALA A 23 -12.51 -6.38 9.11
C ALA A 23 -13.78 -6.46 8.24
N ALA A 24 -14.56 -7.52 8.42
CA ALA A 24 -15.83 -7.71 7.74
C ALA A 24 -16.83 -8.38 8.68
N ASP A 25 -18.09 -7.92 8.65
CA ASP A 25 -19.17 -8.45 9.51
C ASP A 25 -19.63 -9.85 9.09
N LYS A 26 -19.28 -10.26 7.87
CA LYS A 26 -19.62 -11.57 7.29
C LYS A 26 -18.37 -12.19 6.70
N GLN A 27 -18.41 -13.52 6.49
CA GLN A 27 -17.35 -14.21 5.79
C GLN A 27 -17.21 -13.66 4.37
N VAL A 28 -16.03 -13.14 4.05
CA VAL A 28 -15.68 -12.59 2.74
C VAL A 28 -14.32 -13.13 2.31
N VAL A 29 -14.06 -13.04 1.01
CA VAL A 29 -12.72 -13.27 0.48
C VAL A 29 -11.78 -12.18 1.01
N LYS A 30 -10.57 -12.57 1.40
CA LYS A 30 -9.54 -11.62 1.81
C LYS A 30 -9.32 -10.55 0.72
N PRO A 31 -9.15 -9.27 1.08
CA PRO A 31 -8.88 -8.24 0.10
C PRO A 31 -7.52 -8.51 -0.56
N PHE A 32 -7.47 -8.36 -1.88
CA PHE A 32 -6.21 -8.30 -2.60
C PHE A 32 -5.72 -6.85 -2.58
N ILE A 33 -4.50 -6.65 -2.09
CA ILE A 33 -3.94 -5.33 -1.84
C ILE A 33 -2.59 -5.25 -2.55
N GLU A 34 -2.45 -4.19 -3.35
CA GLU A 34 -1.22 -3.83 -4.04
C GLU A 34 -0.90 -2.37 -3.76
N ALA A 35 0.39 -2.08 -3.60
CA ALA A 35 0.90 -0.71 -3.60
C ALA A 35 1.70 -0.48 -4.88
N VAL A 36 1.45 0.67 -5.50
CA VAL A 36 2.18 1.13 -6.68
C VAL A 36 2.88 2.43 -6.30
N MET A 37 4.20 2.44 -6.47
CA MET A 37 5.03 3.63 -6.34
C MET A 37 5.40 4.08 -7.75
N ILE A 38 5.16 5.35 -8.04
CA ILE A 38 5.47 5.97 -9.33
C ILE A 38 6.37 7.16 -9.03
N SER A 39 7.52 7.20 -9.67
CA SER A 39 8.39 8.37 -9.70
C SER A 39 8.61 8.77 -11.15
N THR A 40 8.44 10.06 -11.41
CA THR A 40 8.75 10.68 -12.70
C THR A 40 9.75 11.78 -12.43
N SER A 41 11.02 11.54 -12.78
CA SER A 41 12.09 12.52 -12.61
C SER A 41 12.82 12.74 -13.92
N SER A 42 12.95 14.00 -14.31
CA SER A 42 13.54 14.40 -15.59
C SER A 42 12.86 13.69 -16.78
N GLN A 43 13.57 12.82 -17.49
CA GLN A 43 13.06 12.05 -18.64
C GLN A 43 12.79 10.58 -18.31
N GLN A 44 12.88 10.18 -17.03
CA GLN A 44 12.74 8.79 -16.62
C GLN A 44 11.51 8.59 -15.74
N GLY A 45 10.68 7.63 -16.12
CA GLY A 45 9.59 7.11 -15.32
C GLY A 45 9.97 5.76 -14.73
N ILE A 46 9.86 5.61 -13.42
CA ILE A 46 10.11 4.36 -12.71
C ILE A 46 8.85 4.00 -11.93
N SER A 47 8.44 2.74 -12.03
CA SER A 47 7.32 2.20 -11.26
C SER A 47 7.70 0.92 -10.54
N PHE A 48 7.33 0.82 -9.28
CA PHE A 48 7.45 -0.40 -8.48
C PHE A 48 6.08 -0.84 -8.02
N LYS A 49 5.83 -2.16 -8.09
CA LYS A 49 4.64 -2.79 -7.54
C LYS A 49 5.06 -3.69 -6.38
N THR A 50 4.28 -3.65 -5.30
CA THR A 50 4.42 -4.61 -4.20
C THR A 50 3.06 -5.19 -3.85
N GLU A 51 2.99 -6.51 -3.74
CA GLU A 51 1.82 -7.21 -3.22
C GLU A 51 1.87 -7.24 -1.69
N SER A 52 0.71 -7.14 -1.06
CA SER A 52 0.62 -7.23 0.39
C SER A 52 0.96 -8.63 0.91
N ARG A 53 1.42 -8.69 2.16
CA ARG A 53 1.55 -9.92 2.93
C ARG A 53 0.78 -9.79 4.24
N VAL A 54 0.18 -10.87 4.70
CA VAL A 54 -0.46 -10.91 6.02
C VAL A 54 0.65 -10.92 7.09
N ILE A 55 0.64 -9.93 7.98
CA ILE A 55 1.61 -9.81 9.08
C ILE A 55 1.01 -10.09 10.46
N SER A 56 -0.31 -10.01 10.58
CA SER A 56 -1.06 -10.33 11.79
C SER A 56 -2.52 -10.61 11.41
N SER A 57 -3.18 -11.46 12.18
CA SER A 57 -4.63 -11.66 12.14
C SER A 57 -5.20 -11.33 13.52
N ILE A 58 -6.27 -10.54 13.56
CA ILE A 58 -7.06 -10.38 14.79
C ILE A 58 -7.82 -11.70 14.93
N GLY A 59 -7.49 -12.49 15.95
CA GLY A 59 -8.14 -13.78 16.19
C GLY A 59 -9.59 -13.61 16.62
N TYR A 60 -10.42 -14.58 16.25
CA TYR A 60 -11.72 -14.85 16.88
C TYR A 60 -11.61 -16.15 17.68
#